data_AF-A0A0W7W741-F1
#
_entry.id   AF-A0A0W7W741-F1
#
_cell.length_a   1.000
_cell.length_b   1.000
_cell.length_c   1.000
_cell.angle_alpha   90.00
_cell.angle_beta   90.00
_cell.angle_gamma   90.00
#
_symmetry.space_group_name_H-M   'P 1'
#
loop_
_entity.id
_entity.type
_entity.pdbx_description
1 polymer ?
#
loop_
_entity_poly.entity_id
_entity_poly.type
_entity_poly.pdbx_seq_one_letter_code
_entity_poly.pdbx_strand_id
1 'polypeptide(L)' 'MTTPRAARPRVTLPTPEHSHAWRTESSHRTADGVVRYVHCHGCGARRVELQPITSAPAPISREFGAGSDQRGAVGVRSA' A
#
# COMPACT_ATOMS: atom_id res chain seq x y z
N MET A 1 16.13 -23.97 15.90
CA MET A 1 14.67 -23.84 15.69
C MET A 1 14.14 -22.94 16.79
N THR A 2 13.89 -21.66 16.51
CA THR A 2 13.35 -20.72 17.52
C THR A 2 11.86 -20.59 17.30
N THR A 3 11.07 -21.09 18.25
CA THR A 3 9.60 -21.02 18.21
C THR A 3 9.13 -19.59 18.49
N PRO A 4 8.21 -19.01 17.68
CA PRO A 4 7.68 -17.68 17.98
C PRO A 4 6.82 -17.74 19.24
N ARG A 5 7.08 -16.84 20.20
CA ARG A 5 6.26 -16.68 21.39
C ARG A 5 4.91 -16.11 21.00
N ALA A 6 3.82 -16.86 21.22
CA ALA A 6 2.47 -16.37 21.00
C ALA A 6 2.22 -15.12 21.87
N ALA A 7 1.87 -14.00 21.24
CA ALA A 7 1.44 -12.80 21.94
C ALA A 7 0.05 -13.04 22.53
N ARG A 8 -0.13 -12.76 23.82
CA ARG A 8 -1.44 -12.87 24.49
C ARG A 8 -2.39 -11.83 23.88
N PRO A 9 -3.62 -12.19 23.50
CA PRO A 9 -4.60 -11.21 23.05
C PRO A 9 -4.89 -10.25 24.21
N ARG A 10 -4.67 -8.95 23.97
CA ARG A 10 -5.02 -7.91 24.95
C ARG A 10 -6.54 -7.74 24.90
N VAL A 11 -7.22 -8.08 25.98
CA VAL A 11 -8.65 -7.76 26.16
C VAL A 11 -8.77 -6.24 26.16
N THR A 12 -9.46 -5.70 25.16
CA THR A 12 -9.80 -4.28 25.10
C THR A 12 -11.16 -4.12 25.77
N LEU A 13 -11.19 -3.47 26.92
CA LEU A 13 -12.46 -3.10 27.54
C LEU A 13 -13.21 -2.13 26.61
N PRO A 14 -14.55 -2.21 26.54
CA PRO A 14 -15.33 -1.27 25.74
C PRO A 14 -14.98 0.15 26.18
N THR A 15 -14.52 0.94 25.21
CA THR A 15 -14.16 2.33 25.46
C THR A 15 -15.46 3.11 25.63
N PRO A 16 -15.62 3.96 26.65
CA PRO A 16 -16.85 4.75 26.80
C PRO A 16 -17.15 5.49 25.49
N GLU A 17 -18.41 5.52 25.05
CA GLU A 17 -18.82 6.19 23.81
C GLU A 17 -18.69 7.72 23.98
N HIS A 18 -17.49 8.25 23.72
CA HIS A 18 -17.21 9.68 23.73
C HIS A 18 -16.52 10.10 22.44
N SER A 19 -16.66 11.37 22.09
CA SER A 19 -15.90 11.96 20.99
C SER A 19 -14.41 11.91 21.32
N HIS A 20 -13.66 11.11 20.57
CA HIS A 20 -12.24 10.93 20.82
C HIS A 20 -11.43 12.16 20.39
N ALA A 21 -10.58 12.65 21.29
CA ALA A 21 -9.57 13.67 21.02
C ALA A 21 -8.28 13.00 20.51
N TRP A 22 -8.23 12.72 19.20
CA TRP A 22 -7.11 12.00 18.56
C TRP A 22 -5.84 12.84 18.44
N ARG A 23 -4.69 12.24 18.75
CA ARG A 23 -3.35 12.82 18.58
C ARG A 23 -2.41 11.82 17.93
N THR A 24 -1.63 12.29 16.95
CA THR A 24 -0.59 11.48 16.29
C THR A 24 0.60 11.25 17.22
N GLU A 25 0.94 9.98 17.44
CA GLU A 25 2.16 9.57 18.16
C GLU A 25 3.34 9.48 17.19
N SER A 26 3.13 8.84 16.04
CA SER A 26 4.16 8.70 15.00
C SER A 26 3.56 8.71 13.60
N SER A 27 4.40 9.01 12.62
CA SER A 27 4.04 9.06 11.20
C SER A 27 5.15 8.43 10.37
N HIS A 28 4.79 7.53 9.47
CA HIS A 28 5.73 6.79 8.64
C HIS A 28 5.29 6.85 7.18
N ARG A 29 6.23 7.17 6.28
CA ARG A 29 6.01 7.07 4.84
C ARG A 29 6.19 5.62 4.41
N THR A 30 5.26 5.13 3.61
CA THR A 30 5.24 3.80 2.98
C THR A 30 4.94 3.96 1.49
N ALA A 31 5.02 2.87 0.73
CA ALA A 31 4.65 2.88 -0.69
C ALA A 31 3.16 3.22 -0.90
N ASP A 32 2.29 2.81 0.02
CA ASP A 32 0.84 3.06 -0.02
C ASP A 32 0.46 4.47 0.48
N GLY A 33 1.37 5.19 1.15
CA GLY A 33 1.15 6.55 1.61
C GLY A 33 1.74 6.86 2.97
N VAL A 34 1.02 7.61 3.80
CA VAL A 34 1.46 7.93 5.17
C VAL A 34 0.61 7.17 6.16
N VAL A 35 1.25 6.28 6.91
CA VAL A 35 0.65 5.58 8.05
C VAL A 35 0.86 6.42 9.30
N ARG A 36 -0.21 6.73 10.02
CA ARG A 36 -0.19 7.43 11.31
C ARG A 36 -0.70 6.52 12.41
N TYR A 37 0.08 6.42 13.47
CA TYR A 37 -0.36 5.81 14.72
C TYR A 37 -0.93 6.92 15.59
N VAL A 38 -2.22 6.83 15.90
CA VAL A 38 -2.91 7.86 16.69
C VAL A 38 -3.51 7.26 17.95
N HIS A 39 -3.50 8.05 19.01
CA HIS A 39 -4.11 7.69 20.29
C HIS A 39 -5.10 8.77 20.74
N CYS A 40 -6.11 8.39 21.51
CA CYS A 40 -6.99 9.32 22.19
C CYS A 40 -6.34 9.76 23.50
N HIS A 41 -6.18 11.08 23.71
CA HIS A 41 -5.62 11.60 24.96
C HIS A 41 -6.55 11.39 26.18
N GLY A 42 -7.85 11.20 25.95
CA GLY A 42 -8.84 10.99 27.01
C GLY A 42 -8.89 9.55 27.53
N CYS A 43 -8.97 8.56 26.64
CA CYS A 43 -9.21 7.17 27.03
C CYS A 43 -8.09 6.20 26.65
N GLY A 44 -7.04 6.67 25.97
CA GLY A 44 -5.91 5.83 25.54
C GLY A 44 -6.23 4.86 24.41
N ALA A 45 -7.42 4.93 23.79
CA ALA A 45 -7.76 4.15 22.60
C ALA A 45 -6.73 4.44 21.49
N ARG A 46 -6.41 3.42 20.69
CA ARG A 46 -5.42 3.50 19.61
C ARG A 46 -6.05 3.08 18.30
N ARG A 47 -5.71 3.77 17.22
CA ARG A 47 -6.05 3.37 15.86
C ARG A 47 -4.90 3.69 14.90
N VAL A 48 -4.96 3.08 13.73
CA VAL A 48 -4.03 3.33 12.62
C VAL A 48 -4.80 4.03 11.51
N GLU A 49 -4.26 5.13 11.02
CA GLU A 49 -4.82 5.88 9.90
C GLU A 49 -3.89 5.77 8.69
N LEU A 50 -4.46 5.46 7.52
CA LEU A 50 -3.76 5.51 6.25
C LEU A 50 -4.21 6.76 5.49
N GLN A 51 -3.26 7.64 5.17
CA GLN A 51 -3.43 8.67 4.15
C GLN A 51 -2.83 8.15 2.84
N PRO A 52 -3.65 7.73 1.86
CA PRO A 52 -3.16 7.14 0.62
C PRO A 52 -2.44 8.17 -0.25
N ILE A 53 -1.45 7.71 -1.02
CA ILE A 53 -0.93 8.49 -2.15
C ILE A 53 -2.00 8.49 -3.25
N THR A 54 -2.45 9.67 -3.66
CA THR A 54 -3.51 9.82 -4.66
C THR A 54 -3.00 9.80 -6.10
N SER A 55 -1.69 9.92 -6.32
CA SER A 55 -1.08 9.86 -7.65
C SER A 55 -0.36 8.53 -7.84
N ALA A 56 -0.79 7.73 -8.80
CA ALA A 56 0.02 6.60 -9.25
C ALA A 56 1.40 7.11 -9.72
N PRO A 57 2.51 6.43 -9.37
CA PRO A 57 3.80 6.79 -9.92
C PRO A 57 3.77 6.63 -11.44
N ALA A 58 4.27 7.63 -12.17
CA ALA A 58 4.37 7.54 -13.62
C ALA A 58 5.33 6.38 -13.99
N PRO A 59 4.98 5.55 -14.98
CA PRO A 59 5.89 4.53 -15.46
C PRO A 59 7.16 5.18 -16.00
N ILE A 60 8.32 4.80 -15.43
CA ILE A 60 9.64 5.27 -15.89
C ILE A 60 10.25 4.35 -16.96
N SER A 61 9.59 3.22 -17.24
CA SER A 61 10.02 2.25 -18.24
C SER A 61 9.14 2.37 -19.48
N ARG A 62 9.77 2.22 -20.66
CA ARG A 62 9.07 2.07 -21.94
C ARG A 62 9.30 0.67 -22.49
N GLU A 63 8.25 0.05 -23.01
CA GLU A 63 8.38 -1.17 -23.79
C GLU A 63 8.96 -0.84 -25.16
N PHE A 64 9.88 -1.69 -25.63
CA PHE A 64 10.34 -1.65 -27.02
C PHE A 64 9.52 -2.69 -27.79
N GLY A 65 8.75 -2.22 -28.79
CA GLY A 65 8.00 -3.11 -29.67
C GLY A 65 8.94 -4.11 -30.34
N ALA A 66 8.64 -5.41 -30.20
CA ALA A 66 9.36 -6.45 -30.91
C ALA A 66 9.24 -6.20 -32.42
N GLY A 67 10.37 -5.98 -33.08
CA GLY A 67 10.45 -5.69 -34.49
C GLY A 67 9.64 -6.70 -35.30
N SER A 68 8.58 -6.22 -35.95
CA SER A 68 7.87 -7.01 -36.94
C SER A 68 8.83 -7.28 -38.09
N ASP A 69 9.34 -8.51 -38.18
CA ASP A 69 10.09 -9.03 -39.34
C ASP A 69 9.15 -8.99 -40.55
N GLN A 70 9.18 -7.87 -41.28
CA GLN A 70 8.56 -7.75 -42.59
C GLN A 70 9.49 -8.38 -43.63
N ARG A 71 9.72 -9.70 -43.57
CA ARG A 71 10.25 -10.43 -44.74
C ARG A 71 9.11 -10.76 -45.68
N GLY A 72 9.09 -10.01 -46.78
CA GLY A 72 8.09 -10.11 -47.83
C GLY A 72 7.99 -11.51 -48.42
N ALA A 73 6.75 -11.97 -48.57
CA ALA A 73 6.42 -13.01 -49.54
C ALA A 73 6.39 -12.36 -50.93
N VAL A 74 7.51 -12.47 -51.66
CA VAL A 74 7.52 -12.27 -53.12
C VAL A 74 6.78 -13.45 -53.77
N GLY A 75 5.49 -13.27 -54.03
CA GLY A 75 4.70 -14.19 -54.83
C GLY A 75 5.09 -14.06 -56.30
N VAL A 76 5.92 -14.99 -56.78
CA VAL A 76 6.12 -15.28 -58.21
C VAL A 76 4.79 -15.70 -58.81
N ARG A 77 4.30 -14.95 -59.81
CA ARG A 77 3.22 -15.38 -60.70
C ARG A 77 3.86 -15.95 -61.96
N SER A 78 3.65 -17.24 -62.21
CA SER A 78 4.06 -17.95 -63.43
C SER A 78 3.22 -17.52 -64.64
N ALA A 79 3.85 -17.66 -65.81
CA ALA A 79 3.40 -17.28 -67.16
C ALA A 79 2.09 -17.91 -67.63
#